data_AF-A0A924W5V6-F1
#
_entry.id   AF-A0A924W5V6-F1
#
_cell.length_a   1.000
_cell.length_b   1.000
_cell.length_c   1.000
_cell.angle_alpha   90.00
_cell.angle_beta   90.00
_cell.angle_gamma   90.00
#
_symmetry.space_group_name_H-M   'P 1'
#
loop_
_entity.id
_entity.type
_entity.pdbx_description
1 polymer ?
#
loop_
_entity_poly.entity_id
_entity_poly.type
_entity_poly.pdbx_seq_one_letter_code
_entity_poly.pdbx_strand_id
1 'polypeptide(L)'
;MGATGDIGKFVHAIRAHDLAAVRVMAAAEPALVRQTDPACFGATALIHAVQTDDRAMVDVLLELGADINQRSDWWAGSFGVLDSSGEDMSQHLLARGATLTPHAAARLGMVDRLRAMLEDDALIVRARGGDGQTPLHFAQTVEIAELLLSRGADIDALDIDHASTPAQWLGESRPDVARHLVSRGAAPDPFLAARIGDTALLAELVPAEPRGLDVRVTRERFVAAPPAAGHIYLYSIGEGCSLLHSAAAVNQCASIRWLAETGADVNARGGYDQATPLHVAAWGDKAEATEALLNAGADIDLISGAMHRNGPIGWAIVGGSVNTFRILLERGARLLEHHFSDARKGAEGAFREFNPRRPLSNWGQIADTLKALRGGAA
;
A
#
# COMPACT_ATOMS: atom_id res chain seq x y z
N MET A 1 9.45 11.70 33.32
CA MET A 1 8.36 12.09 32.42
C MET A 1 8.82 13.00 31.25
N GLY A 2 10.13 13.10 30.93
CA GLY A 2 10.63 14.03 29.90
C GLY A 2 10.98 13.42 28.53
N ALA A 3 11.47 12.17 28.47
CA ALA A 3 12.11 11.63 27.26
C ALA A 3 11.17 11.41 26.05
N THR A 4 9.89 11.08 26.27
CA THR A 4 8.94 10.82 25.16
C THR A 4 8.42 12.10 24.50
N GLY A 5 8.47 13.24 25.18
CA GLY A 5 7.99 14.52 24.65
C GLY A 5 8.95 15.17 23.67
N ASP A 6 10.26 14.94 23.85
CA ASP A 6 11.30 15.63 23.06
C ASP A 6 11.59 14.90 21.74
N ILE A 7 11.55 13.56 21.72
CA ILE A 7 11.60 12.79 20.47
C ILE A 7 10.40 13.08 19.57
N GLY A 8 9.19 13.21 20.12
CA GLY A 8 7.99 13.53 19.34
C GLY A 8 8.09 14.90 18.64
N LYS A 9 8.60 15.92 19.34
CA LYS A 9 8.87 17.24 18.75
C LYS A 9 9.96 17.18 17.68
N PHE A 10 11.00 16.38 17.91
CA PHE A 10 12.11 16.22 16.97
C PHE A 10 11.64 15.58 15.67
N VAL A 11 10.88 14.49 15.76
CA VAL A 11 10.24 13.83 14.62
C VAL A 11 9.26 14.76 13.91
N HIS A 12 8.49 15.57 14.64
CA HIS A 12 7.61 16.57 14.03
C HIS A 12 8.40 17.59 13.21
N ALA A 13 9.52 18.12 13.73
CA ALA A 13 10.39 19.04 12.98
C ALA A 13 10.97 18.39 11.72
N ILE A 14 11.36 17.12 11.79
CA ILE A 14 11.82 16.33 10.62
C ILE A 14 10.72 16.26 9.56
N ARG A 15 9.51 15.86 9.95
CA ARG A 15 8.36 15.74 9.02
C ARG A 15 7.89 17.09 8.47
N ALA A 16 8.16 18.17 9.20
CA ALA A 16 7.89 19.54 8.76
C ALA A 16 8.99 20.13 7.85
N HIS A 17 10.04 19.37 7.53
CA HIS A 17 11.19 19.81 6.72
C HIS A 17 11.98 20.97 7.36
N ASP A 18 11.91 21.14 8.69
CA ASP A 18 12.56 22.25 9.40
C ASP A 18 13.99 21.89 9.80
N LEU A 19 14.92 22.07 8.86
CA LEU A 19 16.35 21.82 9.05
C LEU A 19 16.94 22.63 10.22
N ALA A 20 16.46 23.85 10.44
CA ALA A 20 16.98 24.74 11.47
C ALA A 20 16.57 24.27 12.87
N ALA A 21 15.29 23.94 13.06
CA ALA A 21 14.80 23.38 14.30
C ALA A 21 15.50 22.06 14.64
N VAL A 22 15.66 21.16 13.66
CA VAL A 22 16.38 19.89 13.85
C VAL A 22 17.82 20.12 14.33
N ARG A 23 18.55 21.06 13.73
CA ARG A 23 19.92 21.39 14.17
C ARG A 23 19.95 21.95 15.60
N VAL A 24 19.02 22.85 15.94
CA VAL A 24 18.93 23.44 17.29
C VAL A 24 18.64 22.36 18.33
N MET A 25 17.68 21.48 18.05
CA MET A 25 17.28 20.40 18.95
C MET A 25 18.40 19.38 19.12
N ALA A 26 19.06 18.96 18.03
CA ALA A 26 20.18 18.02 18.09
C ALA A 26 21.42 18.62 18.76
N ALA A 27 21.64 19.94 18.68
CA ALA A 27 22.70 20.60 19.43
C ALA A 27 22.43 20.63 20.94
N ALA A 28 21.16 20.81 21.33
CA ALA A 28 20.74 20.79 22.74
C ALA A 28 20.73 19.37 23.32
N GLU A 29 20.30 18.38 22.52
CA GLU A 29 20.22 16.97 22.92
C GLU A 29 20.67 16.04 21.77
N PRO A 30 21.99 15.78 21.65
CA PRO A 30 22.55 14.95 20.57
C PRO A 30 22.01 13.52 20.53
N ALA A 31 21.49 13.01 21.66
CA ALA A 31 20.92 11.68 21.74
C ALA A 31 19.67 11.52 20.84
N LEU A 32 18.91 12.60 20.58
CA LEU A 32 17.69 12.54 19.75
C LEU A 32 17.95 11.97 18.35
N VAL A 33 19.14 12.23 17.80
CA VAL A 33 19.54 11.79 16.45
C VAL A 33 19.58 10.26 16.32
N ARG A 34 19.82 9.54 17.44
CA ARG A 34 19.97 8.07 17.49
C ARG A 34 18.80 7.37 18.16
N GLN A 35 17.82 8.12 18.67
CA GLN A 35 16.63 7.53 19.27
C GLN A 35 15.69 6.97 18.19
N THR A 36 14.96 5.93 18.55
CA THR A 36 13.87 5.35 17.77
C THR A 36 12.54 5.96 18.22
N ASP A 37 11.61 6.14 17.28
CA ASP A 37 10.25 6.59 17.55
C ASP A 37 9.33 5.40 17.86
N PRO A 38 8.96 5.16 19.14
CA PRO A 38 8.08 4.06 19.49
C PRO A 38 6.66 4.23 18.93
N ALA A 39 6.26 5.44 18.51
CA ALA A 39 4.96 5.68 17.90
C ALA A 39 4.88 5.27 16.42
N CYS A 40 6.02 4.95 15.79
CA CYS A 40 6.09 4.63 14.37
C CYS A 40 7.06 3.48 14.10
N PHE A 41 6.71 2.28 14.57
CA PHE A 41 7.47 1.05 14.31
C PHE A 41 8.95 1.15 14.71
N GLY A 42 9.29 1.98 15.69
CA GLY A 42 10.68 2.19 16.08
C GLY A 42 11.51 2.97 15.08
N ALA A 43 10.90 3.72 14.17
CA ALA A 43 11.61 4.40 13.09
C ALA A 43 12.69 5.34 13.63
N THR A 44 13.84 5.38 12.96
CA THR A 44 14.89 6.34 13.26
C THR A 44 14.57 7.71 12.65
N ALA A 45 15.26 8.75 13.09
CA ALA A 45 15.19 10.07 12.47
C ALA A 45 15.42 10.02 10.95
N LEU A 46 16.37 9.20 10.49
CA LEU A 46 16.64 9.00 9.07
C LEU A 46 15.49 8.32 8.33
N ILE A 47 14.85 7.31 8.94
CA ILE A 47 13.68 6.65 8.33
C ILE A 47 12.55 7.67 8.14
N HIS A 48 12.31 8.56 9.10
CA HIS A 48 11.32 9.63 8.93
C HIS A 48 11.67 10.61 7.81
N ALA A 49 12.92 11.05 7.70
CA ALA A 49 13.36 11.94 6.61
C ALA A 49 13.22 11.26 5.23
N VAL A 50 13.47 9.95 5.17
CA VAL A 50 13.29 9.15 3.94
C VAL A 50 11.81 9.00 3.58
N GLN A 51 10.92 8.79 4.57
CA GLN A 51 9.48 8.66 4.33
C GLN A 51 8.84 9.93 3.77
N THR A 52 9.43 11.11 4.03
CA THR A 52 9.02 12.40 3.47
C THR A 52 9.81 12.81 2.23
N ASP A 53 10.68 11.93 1.72
CA ASP A 53 11.56 12.14 0.56
C ASP A 53 12.47 13.39 0.68
N ASP A 54 12.90 13.73 1.90
CA ASP A 54 13.70 14.93 2.18
C ASP A 54 15.20 14.64 2.21
N ARG A 55 15.86 14.78 1.04
CA ARG A 55 17.31 14.56 0.91
C ARG A 55 18.15 15.52 1.74
N ALA A 56 17.70 16.78 1.87
CA ALA A 56 18.42 17.77 2.65
C ALA A 56 18.39 17.42 4.13
N MET A 57 17.23 16.98 4.64
CA MET A 57 17.10 16.51 6.02
C MET A 57 17.93 15.25 6.26
N VAL A 58 17.96 14.30 5.32
CA VAL A 58 18.88 13.14 5.39
C VAL A 58 20.33 13.61 5.57
N ASP A 59 20.79 14.56 4.76
CA ASP A 59 22.17 15.08 4.83
C ASP A 59 22.46 15.75 6.18
N VAL A 60 21.53 16.57 6.66
CA VAL A 60 21.64 17.22 7.98
C VAL A 60 21.71 16.18 9.11
N LEU A 61 20.88 15.13 9.08
CA LEU A 61 20.90 14.11 10.12
C LEU A 61 22.21 13.31 10.12
N LEU A 62 22.77 13.02 8.94
CA LEU A 62 24.08 12.36 8.82
C LEU A 62 25.22 13.25 9.33
N GLU A 63 25.21 14.55 9.01
CA GLU A 63 26.15 15.53 9.58
C GLU A 63 26.06 15.58 11.12
N LEU A 64 24.86 15.42 11.66
CA LEU A 64 24.59 15.39 13.11
C LEU A 64 24.92 14.02 13.75
N GLY A 65 25.43 13.06 12.98
CA GLY A 65 25.92 11.78 13.48
C GLY A 65 24.86 10.67 13.60
N ALA A 66 23.79 10.75 12.80
CA ALA A 66 22.88 9.64 12.58
C ALA A 66 23.61 8.48 11.90
N ASP A 67 23.36 7.26 12.36
CA ASP A 67 23.90 6.06 11.71
C ASP A 67 22.96 5.64 10.58
N ILE A 68 23.47 5.72 9.33
CA ILE A 68 22.72 5.39 8.12
C ILE A 68 22.26 3.93 8.07
N ASN A 69 22.91 3.04 8.83
CA ASN A 69 22.59 1.63 8.90
C ASN A 69 21.82 1.25 10.18
N GLN A 70 21.52 2.23 11.05
CA GLN A 70 20.66 1.98 12.20
C GLN A 70 19.28 1.56 11.71
N ARG A 71 18.84 0.40 12.18
CA ARG A 71 17.52 -0.13 11.87
C ARG A 71 16.52 0.25 12.96
N SER A 72 15.24 0.22 12.62
CA SER A 72 14.16 0.42 13.58
C SER A 72 14.12 -0.68 14.65
N ASP A 73 13.45 -0.45 15.76
CA ASP A 73 13.24 -1.48 16.81
C ASP A 73 11.93 -2.28 16.64
N TRP A 74 11.35 -2.28 15.44
CA TRP A 74 10.12 -3.01 15.13
C TRP A 74 10.26 -4.51 15.42
N TRP A 75 9.35 -5.03 16.23
CA TRP A 75 9.43 -6.38 16.79
C TRP A 75 9.34 -7.47 15.71
N ALA A 76 8.57 -7.25 14.63
CA ALA A 76 8.36 -8.26 13.60
C ALA A 76 9.54 -8.38 12.62
N GLY A 77 10.42 -7.39 12.63
CA GLY A 77 11.54 -7.27 11.72
C GLY A 77 11.88 -5.81 11.54
N SER A 78 13.13 -5.43 11.84
CA SER A 78 13.54 -4.04 11.81
C SER A 78 13.55 -3.49 10.38
N PHE A 79 13.28 -2.19 10.21
CA PHE A 79 13.36 -1.48 8.93
C PHE A 79 14.65 -0.66 8.84
N GLY A 80 15.24 -0.57 7.65
CA GLY A 80 16.33 0.35 7.33
C GLY A 80 15.92 1.42 6.32
N VAL A 81 16.80 2.40 6.09
CA VAL A 81 16.56 3.53 5.19
C VAL A 81 16.32 3.14 3.72
N LEU A 82 16.73 1.94 3.31
CA LEU A 82 16.51 1.42 1.96
C LEU A 82 15.22 0.60 1.81
N ASP A 83 14.49 0.29 2.88
CA ASP A 83 13.35 -0.64 2.79
C ASP A 83 12.12 0.02 2.16
N SER A 84 11.97 1.34 2.27
CA SER A 84 10.81 2.10 1.75
C SER A 84 11.15 3.32 0.88
N SER A 85 12.43 3.58 0.57
CA SER A 85 12.84 4.75 -0.23
C SER A 85 12.52 4.60 -1.73
N GLY A 86 12.21 5.71 -2.40
CA GLY A 86 12.19 5.78 -3.86
C GLY A 86 13.57 5.49 -4.47
N GLU A 87 13.64 5.22 -5.77
CA GLU A 87 14.88 4.89 -6.48
C GLU A 87 15.96 5.96 -6.29
N ASP A 88 15.57 7.20 -6.54
CA ASP A 88 16.35 8.41 -6.44
C ASP A 88 16.92 8.66 -5.02
N MET A 89 16.07 8.51 -3.99
CA MET A 89 16.49 8.56 -2.59
C MET A 89 17.40 7.37 -2.23
N SER A 90 17.13 6.19 -2.78
CA SER A 90 17.96 4.99 -2.54
C SER A 90 19.38 5.18 -3.07
N GLN A 91 19.54 5.75 -4.27
CA GLN A 91 20.85 6.09 -4.82
C GLN A 91 21.59 7.10 -3.93
N HIS A 92 20.88 8.13 -3.45
CA HIS A 92 21.43 9.14 -2.53
C HIS A 92 21.95 8.52 -1.23
N LEU A 93 21.19 7.58 -0.65
CA LEU A 93 21.55 6.85 0.57
C LEU A 93 22.73 5.89 0.35
N LEU A 94 22.73 5.14 -0.77
CA LEU A 94 23.83 4.23 -1.13
C LEU A 94 25.14 5.00 -1.31
N ALA A 95 25.11 6.18 -1.93
CA ALA A 95 26.27 7.05 -2.07
C ALA A 95 26.83 7.56 -0.72
N ARG A 96 26.04 7.49 0.35
CA ARG A 96 26.39 7.88 1.73
C ARG A 96 26.72 6.69 2.63
N GLY A 97 26.83 5.49 2.06
CA GLY A 97 27.23 4.30 2.80
C GLY A 97 26.09 3.49 3.41
N ALA A 98 24.85 3.67 2.94
CA ALA A 98 23.77 2.74 3.27
C ALA A 98 24.12 1.34 2.74
N THR A 99 23.94 0.33 3.58
CA THR A 99 24.21 -1.07 3.24
C THR A 99 23.06 -1.61 2.39
N LEU A 100 23.37 -2.04 1.17
CA LEU A 100 22.37 -2.69 0.31
C LEU A 100 21.98 -4.05 0.91
N THR A 101 20.70 -4.22 1.21
CA THR A 101 20.12 -5.50 1.66
C THR A 101 19.58 -6.30 0.48
N PRO A 102 19.43 -7.63 0.57
CA PRO A 102 18.82 -8.41 -0.51
C PRO A 102 17.36 -8.00 -0.76
N HIS A 103 16.63 -7.56 0.27
CA HIS A 103 15.27 -7.02 0.18
C HIS A 103 15.24 -5.72 -0.65
N ALA A 104 16.12 -4.77 -0.33
CA ALA A 104 16.22 -3.52 -1.08
C ALA A 104 16.69 -3.76 -2.52
N ALA A 105 17.65 -4.67 -2.75
CA ALA A 105 18.08 -5.04 -4.09
C ALA A 105 16.93 -5.65 -4.91
N ALA A 106 16.14 -6.54 -4.30
CA ALA A 106 14.96 -7.14 -4.92
C ALA A 106 13.89 -6.09 -5.27
N ARG A 107 13.58 -5.19 -4.32
CA ARG A 107 12.58 -4.11 -4.49
C ARG A 107 12.99 -3.07 -5.52
N LEU A 108 14.27 -2.72 -5.56
CA LEU A 108 14.81 -1.69 -6.46
C LEU A 108 15.12 -2.23 -7.86
N GLY A 109 14.87 -3.51 -8.14
CA GLY A 109 15.15 -4.07 -9.46
C GLY A 109 16.65 -4.31 -9.74
N MET A 110 17.51 -4.33 -8.72
CA MET A 110 18.96 -4.43 -8.88
C MET A 110 19.41 -5.88 -9.07
N VAL A 111 18.98 -6.52 -10.17
CA VAL A 111 19.17 -7.95 -10.46
C VAL A 111 20.63 -8.38 -10.33
N ASP A 112 21.56 -7.67 -10.95
CA ASP A 112 22.98 -8.04 -10.94
C ASP A 112 23.62 -7.94 -9.55
N ARG A 113 23.23 -6.92 -8.78
CA ARG A 113 23.73 -6.77 -7.40
C ARG A 113 23.16 -7.86 -6.50
N LEU A 114 21.86 -8.15 -6.62
CA LEU A 114 21.23 -9.24 -5.89
C LEU A 114 21.86 -10.59 -6.24
N ARG A 115 22.16 -10.83 -7.52
CA ARG A 115 22.83 -12.04 -8.01
C ARG A 115 24.21 -12.21 -7.37
N ALA A 116 25.03 -11.16 -7.39
CA ALA A 116 26.35 -11.17 -6.77
C ALA A 116 26.26 -11.44 -5.26
N MET A 117 25.33 -10.79 -4.55
CA MET A 117 25.12 -11.03 -3.12
C MET A 117 24.76 -12.50 -2.82
N LEU A 118 23.90 -13.11 -3.65
CA LEU A 118 23.50 -14.52 -3.51
C LEU A 118 24.60 -15.51 -3.92
N GLU A 119 25.62 -15.07 -4.66
CA GLU A 119 26.80 -15.86 -4.99
C GLU A 119 27.83 -15.82 -3.86
N ASP A 120 27.97 -14.67 -3.20
CA ASP A 120 28.84 -14.50 -2.04
C ASP A 120 28.27 -15.22 -0.80
N ASP A 121 26.97 -15.12 -0.54
CA ASP A 121 26.28 -15.82 0.54
C ASP A 121 24.89 -16.29 0.10
N ALA A 122 24.77 -17.60 -0.17
CA ALA A 122 23.51 -18.20 -0.58
C ALA A 122 22.43 -18.16 0.51
N LEU A 123 22.78 -18.00 1.80
CA LEU A 123 21.80 -18.00 2.90
C LEU A 123 20.95 -16.74 2.93
N ILE A 124 21.41 -15.64 2.33
CA ILE A 124 20.65 -14.37 2.32
C ILE A 124 19.34 -14.47 1.54
N VAL A 125 19.16 -15.50 0.70
CA VAL A 125 17.90 -15.79 0.01
C VAL A 125 16.73 -16.00 0.99
N ARG A 126 17.04 -16.34 2.25
CA ARG A 126 16.08 -16.50 3.36
C ARG A 126 16.21 -15.44 4.44
N ALA A 127 17.00 -14.37 4.20
CA ALA A 127 17.17 -13.28 5.15
C ALA A 127 15.81 -12.66 5.50
N ARG A 128 15.64 -12.28 6.77
CA ARG A 128 14.41 -11.66 7.28
C ARG A 128 14.62 -10.14 7.39
N GLY A 129 13.77 -9.38 6.70
CA GLY A 129 13.80 -7.91 6.65
C GLY A 129 12.72 -7.30 7.54
N GLY A 130 12.25 -6.11 7.15
CA GLY A 130 11.05 -5.49 7.73
C GLY A 130 9.86 -6.45 7.72
N ASP A 131 9.07 -6.45 8.79
CA ASP A 131 7.95 -7.39 9.01
C ASP A 131 8.32 -8.88 8.95
N GLY A 132 9.61 -9.21 8.97
CA GLY A 132 10.09 -10.58 8.86
C GLY A 132 9.95 -11.13 7.43
N GLN A 133 9.82 -10.27 6.44
CA GLN A 133 9.70 -10.67 5.04
C GLN A 133 11.02 -11.23 4.48
N THR A 134 10.92 -12.15 3.53
CA THR A 134 12.07 -12.64 2.74
C THR A 134 12.30 -11.75 1.51
N PRO A 135 13.45 -11.82 0.83
CA PRO A 135 13.68 -11.06 -0.40
C PRO A 135 12.61 -11.32 -1.49
N LEU A 136 11.98 -12.49 -1.49
CA LEU A 136 10.94 -12.83 -2.46
C LEU A 136 9.66 -12.00 -2.29
N HIS A 137 9.35 -11.55 -1.07
CA HIS A 137 8.23 -10.61 -0.82
C HIS A 137 8.44 -9.25 -1.49
N PHE A 138 9.69 -8.92 -1.81
CA PHE A 138 10.08 -7.66 -2.42
C PHE A 138 10.40 -7.78 -3.91
N ALA A 139 10.12 -8.93 -4.55
CA ALA A 139 10.48 -9.13 -5.94
C ALA A 139 9.80 -8.09 -6.86
N GLN A 140 10.61 -7.18 -7.40
CA GLN A 140 10.15 -6.12 -8.29
C GLN A 140 9.69 -6.67 -9.65
N THR A 141 10.32 -7.73 -10.13
CA THR A 141 10.09 -8.30 -11.47
C THR A 141 10.05 -9.82 -11.41
N VAL A 142 9.48 -10.43 -12.45
CA VAL A 142 9.52 -11.88 -12.66
C VAL A 142 10.96 -12.41 -12.70
N GLU A 143 11.89 -11.67 -13.30
CA GLU A 143 13.31 -12.04 -13.34
C GLU A 143 13.92 -12.15 -11.93
N ILE A 144 13.61 -11.21 -11.04
CA ILE A 144 14.06 -11.27 -9.64
C ILE A 144 13.42 -12.41 -8.89
N ALA A 145 12.11 -12.64 -9.09
CA ALA A 145 11.42 -13.78 -8.50
C ALA A 145 12.07 -15.10 -8.94
N GLU A 146 12.35 -15.27 -10.23
CA GLU A 146 13.04 -16.43 -10.78
C GLU A 146 14.45 -16.62 -10.22
N LEU A 147 15.23 -15.53 -10.14
CA LEU A 147 16.55 -15.57 -9.52
C LEU A 147 16.46 -16.11 -8.09
N LEU A 148 15.58 -15.55 -7.26
CA LEU A 148 15.41 -15.96 -5.87
C LEU A 148 14.93 -17.42 -5.75
N LEU A 149 13.94 -17.83 -6.55
CA LEU A 149 13.46 -19.22 -6.58
C LEU A 149 14.57 -20.19 -7.01
N SER A 150 15.37 -19.83 -8.02
CA SER A 150 16.51 -20.66 -8.48
C SER A 150 17.60 -20.82 -7.43
N ARG A 151 17.65 -19.91 -6.43
CA ARG A 151 18.57 -19.96 -5.29
C ARG A 151 17.92 -20.54 -4.02
N GLY A 152 16.72 -21.12 -4.13
CA GLY A 152 16.08 -21.84 -3.03
C GLY A 152 15.29 -20.96 -2.06
N ALA A 153 14.82 -19.79 -2.52
CA ALA A 153 13.75 -19.07 -1.85
C ALA A 153 12.55 -19.98 -1.66
N ASP A 154 12.01 -20.02 -0.45
CA ASP A 154 10.75 -20.69 -0.18
C ASP A 154 9.61 -19.84 -0.74
N ILE A 155 8.86 -20.43 -1.69
CA ILE A 155 7.83 -19.74 -2.47
C ILE A 155 6.63 -19.33 -1.61
N ASP A 156 6.39 -20.05 -0.52
CA ASP A 156 5.28 -19.83 0.42
C ASP A 156 5.79 -19.40 1.81
N ALA A 157 7.01 -18.84 1.88
CA ALA A 157 7.57 -18.34 3.13
C ALA A 157 6.63 -17.29 3.75
N LEU A 158 6.13 -17.53 4.96
CA LEU A 158 5.31 -16.55 5.66
C LEU A 158 6.18 -15.44 6.26
N ASP A 159 5.76 -14.18 6.12
CA ASP A 159 6.29 -13.07 6.92
C ASP A 159 5.81 -13.14 8.39
N ILE A 160 6.41 -12.33 9.27
CA ILE A 160 6.17 -12.41 10.72
C ILE A 160 4.98 -11.55 11.16
N ASP A 161 4.78 -10.37 10.56
CA ASP A 161 3.74 -9.44 11.01
C ASP A 161 2.34 -9.81 10.47
N HIS A 162 2.29 -10.37 9.27
CA HIS A 162 1.06 -10.64 8.54
C HIS A 162 0.88 -12.12 8.18
N ALA A 163 1.82 -13.00 8.52
CA ALA A 163 1.72 -14.42 8.17
C ALA A 163 1.29 -14.66 6.71
N SER A 164 1.78 -13.83 5.77
CA SER A 164 1.36 -13.83 4.37
C SER A 164 2.50 -14.34 3.49
N THR A 165 2.17 -15.01 2.38
CA THR A 165 3.16 -15.47 1.41
C THR A 165 3.63 -14.32 0.50
N PRO A 166 4.77 -14.46 -0.20
CA PRO A 166 5.20 -13.50 -1.20
C PRO A 166 4.14 -13.23 -2.27
N ALA A 167 3.42 -14.26 -2.73
CA ALA A 167 2.39 -14.11 -3.74
C ALA A 167 1.18 -13.31 -3.22
N GLN A 168 0.75 -13.57 -1.98
CA GLN A 168 -0.34 -12.82 -1.34
C GLN A 168 0.03 -11.35 -1.10
N TRP A 169 1.27 -11.10 -0.68
CA TRP A 169 1.82 -9.75 -0.47
C TRP A 169 1.92 -8.94 -1.77
N LEU A 170 2.49 -9.55 -2.81
CA LEU A 170 2.69 -8.92 -4.12
C LEU A 170 1.38 -8.78 -4.92
N GLY A 171 0.31 -9.50 -4.56
CA GLY A 171 -0.95 -9.47 -5.30
C GLY A 171 -1.58 -8.08 -5.46
N GLU A 172 -1.27 -7.12 -4.57
CA GLU A 172 -1.71 -5.73 -4.74
C GLU A 172 -0.80 -4.92 -5.67
N SER A 173 0.50 -4.91 -5.38
CA SER A 173 1.45 -3.99 -5.98
C SER A 173 2.09 -4.51 -7.26
N ARG A 174 2.13 -5.85 -7.43
CA ARG A 174 2.75 -6.61 -8.53
C ARG A 174 1.94 -7.86 -8.86
N PRO A 175 0.68 -7.70 -9.32
CA PRO A 175 -0.17 -8.85 -9.66
C PRO A 175 0.42 -9.74 -10.76
N ASP A 176 1.28 -9.21 -11.63
CA ASP A 176 2.03 -9.97 -12.64
C ASP A 176 3.08 -10.91 -12.01
N VAL A 177 3.87 -10.41 -11.05
CA VAL A 177 4.84 -11.24 -10.31
C VAL A 177 4.10 -12.26 -9.44
N ALA A 178 3.03 -11.86 -8.75
CA ALA A 178 2.21 -12.76 -7.96
C ALA A 178 1.59 -13.88 -8.82
N ARG A 179 1.06 -13.54 -10.01
CA ARG A 179 0.54 -14.52 -10.98
C ARG A 179 1.63 -15.51 -11.39
N HIS A 180 2.83 -14.99 -11.65
CA HIS A 180 3.98 -15.81 -11.99
C HIS A 180 4.35 -16.79 -10.86
N LEU A 181 4.36 -16.35 -9.60
CA LEU A 181 4.59 -17.24 -8.45
C LEU A 181 3.53 -18.34 -8.35
N VAL A 182 2.25 -18.02 -8.55
CA VAL A 182 1.17 -19.03 -8.60
C VAL A 182 1.42 -20.05 -9.71
N SER A 183 1.83 -19.61 -10.90
CA SER A 183 2.20 -20.52 -12.01
C SER A 183 3.39 -21.43 -11.69
N ARG A 184 4.23 -21.04 -10.72
CA ARG A 184 5.38 -21.79 -10.21
C ARG A 184 5.04 -22.66 -9.01
N GLY A 185 3.78 -22.68 -8.58
CA GLY A 185 3.27 -23.54 -7.51
C GLY A 185 3.10 -22.86 -6.16
N ALA A 186 3.14 -21.52 -6.08
CA ALA A 186 2.75 -20.81 -4.86
C ALA A 186 1.30 -21.14 -4.51
N ALA A 187 1.02 -21.39 -3.23
CA ALA A 187 -0.32 -21.75 -2.77
C ALA A 187 -1.31 -20.61 -3.04
N PRO A 188 -2.36 -20.83 -3.85
CA PRO A 188 -3.34 -19.79 -4.15
C PRO A 188 -4.53 -19.82 -3.18
N ASP A 189 -5.24 -18.70 -3.12
CA ASP A 189 -6.55 -18.60 -2.50
C ASP A 189 -7.49 -17.71 -3.36
N PRO A 190 -8.81 -17.72 -3.13
CA PRO A 190 -9.75 -16.95 -3.94
C PRO A 190 -9.47 -15.44 -4.01
N PHE A 191 -8.94 -14.84 -2.94
CA PHE A 191 -8.61 -13.40 -2.90
C PHE A 191 -7.36 -13.11 -3.72
N LEU A 192 -6.35 -13.98 -3.64
CA LEU A 192 -5.18 -13.89 -4.52
C LEU A 192 -5.59 -14.04 -5.98
N ALA A 193 -6.39 -15.07 -6.32
CA ALA A 193 -6.89 -15.32 -7.67
C ALA A 193 -7.64 -14.09 -8.23
N ALA A 194 -8.51 -13.48 -7.41
CA ALA A 194 -9.20 -12.25 -7.74
C ALA A 194 -8.23 -11.09 -8.05
N ARG A 195 -7.20 -10.92 -7.21
CA ARG A 195 -6.18 -9.86 -7.34
C ARG A 195 -5.21 -10.05 -8.50
N ILE A 196 -4.92 -11.28 -8.90
CA ILE A 196 -4.04 -11.52 -10.05
C ILE A 196 -4.79 -11.59 -11.36
N GLY A 197 -6.13 -11.54 -11.37
CA GLY A 197 -6.91 -11.58 -12.61
C GLY A 197 -7.07 -12.98 -13.22
N ASP A 198 -6.87 -14.04 -12.43
CA ASP A 198 -6.91 -15.43 -12.92
C ASP A 198 -8.31 -16.02 -12.74
N THR A 199 -9.12 -15.93 -13.80
CA THR A 199 -10.50 -16.41 -13.79
C THR A 199 -10.60 -17.93 -13.84
N ALA A 200 -9.59 -18.62 -14.34
CA ALA A 200 -9.56 -20.09 -14.33
C ALA A 200 -9.35 -20.59 -12.90
N LEU A 201 -8.40 -19.98 -12.17
CA LEU A 201 -8.18 -20.29 -10.78
C LEU A 201 -9.36 -19.88 -9.90
N LEU A 202 -10.03 -18.76 -10.18
CA LEU A 202 -11.29 -18.42 -9.51
C LEU A 202 -12.37 -19.49 -9.74
N ALA A 203 -12.52 -19.98 -10.97
CA ALA A 203 -13.49 -21.03 -11.31
C ALA A 203 -13.19 -22.37 -10.63
N GLU A 204 -11.93 -22.63 -10.28
CA GLU A 204 -11.52 -23.79 -9.49
C GLU A 204 -11.75 -23.58 -7.98
N LEU A 205 -11.26 -22.46 -7.43
CA LEU A 205 -11.20 -22.25 -5.99
C LEU A 205 -12.54 -21.84 -5.38
N VAL A 206 -13.36 -21.05 -6.08
CA VAL A 206 -14.63 -20.55 -5.54
C VAL A 206 -15.63 -21.70 -5.24
N PRO A 207 -15.83 -22.70 -6.11
CA PRO A 207 -16.70 -23.83 -5.78
C PRO A 207 -16.20 -24.69 -4.61
N ALA A 208 -14.88 -24.76 -4.40
CA ALA A 208 -14.27 -25.51 -3.29
C ALA A 208 -14.29 -24.73 -1.97
N GLU A 209 -14.45 -23.40 -2.02
CA GLU A 209 -14.56 -22.54 -0.86
C GLU A 209 -15.91 -22.75 -0.15
N PRO A 210 -15.95 -23.10 1.16
CA PRO A 210 -17.20 -23.36 1.87
C PRO A 210 -18.22 -22.22 1.81
N ARG A 211 -17.76 -20.97 1.73
CA ARG A 211 -18.63 -19.80 1.57
C ARG A 211 -18.85 -19.38 0.12
N GLY A 212 -18.24 -20.05 -0.85
CA GLY A 212 -18.27 -19.70 -2.26
C GLY A 212 -17.96 -18.23 -2.50
N LEU A 213 -18.86 -17.55 -3.23
CA LEU A 213 -18.77 -16.12 -3.54
C LEU A 213 -18.99 -15.22 -2.31
N ASP A 214 -19.60 -15.75 -1.24
CA ASP A 214 -19.83 -15.02 0.02
C ASP A 214 -18.62 -15.07 0.96
N VAL A 215 -17.50 -15.63 0.51
CA VAL A 215 -16.24 -15.55 1.25
C VAL A 215 -15.87 -14.08 1.50
N ARG A 216 -15.40 -13.81 2.73
CA ARG A 216 -15.01 -12.48 3.20
C ARG A 216 -13.64 -12.54 3.86
N VAL A 217 -12.90 -11.42 3.80
CA VAL A 217 -11.70 -11.22 4.61
C VAL A 217 -12.11 -11.09 6.06
N THR A 218 -11.79 -12.06 6.91
CA THR A 218 -12.05 -11.97 8.35
C THR A 218 -10.88 -12.57 9.13
N ARG A 219 -10.75 -12.20 10.41
CA ARG A 219 -9.72 -12.76 11.30
C ARG A 219 -9.93 -14.25 11.56
N GLU A 220 -11.16 -14.75 11.50
CA GLU A 220 -11.47 -16.18 11.66
C GLU A 220 -11.06 -17.00 10.44
N ARG A 221 -11.09 -16.41 9.24
CA ARG A 221 -10.61 -17.09 8.02
C ARG A 221 -9.09 -17.04 7.95
N PHE A 222 -8.52 -15.85 8.11
CA PHE A 222 -7.09 -15.62 8.01
C PHE A 222 -6.48 -15.59 9.41
N VAL A 223 -6.55 -16.73 10.09
CA VAL A 223 -6.04 -16.89 11.45
C VAL A 223 -4.52 -16.80 11.41
N ALA A 224 -3.98 -15.76 12.05
CA ALA A 224 -2.56 -15.62 12.28
C ALA A 224 -2.30 -15.84 13.77
N ALA A 225 -1.42 -16.79 14.10
CA ALA A 225 -1.01 -17.00 15.48
C ALA A 225 -0.09 -15.84 15.91
N PRO A 226 -0.15 -15.39 17.17
CA PRO A 226 0.80 -14.42 17.68
C PRO A 226 2.25 -14.86 17.41
N PRO A 227 3.14 -13.93 17.05
CA PRO A 227 2.97 -12.49 17.23
C PRO A 227 2.33 -11.75 16.03
N ALA A 228 2.02 -12.44 14.92
CA ALA A 228 1.42 -11.81 13.75
C ALA A 228 0.14 -11.04 14.09
N ALA A 229 0.03 -9.81 13.58
CA ALA A 229 -1.08 -8.89 13.85
C ALA A 229 -2.31 -9.17 12.96
N GLY A 230 -2.15 -10.00 11.91
CA GLY A 230 -3.23 -10.47 11.06
C GLY A 230 -2.71 -11.07 9.77
N HIS A 231 -3.46 -10.86 8.69
CA HIS A 231 -3.11 -11.25 7.33
C HIS A 231 -3.13 -10.05 6.41
N ILE A 232 -2.29 -10.01 5.36
CA ILE A 232 -2.14 -8.81 4.51
C ILE A 232 -3.46 -8.29 3.95
N TYR A 233 -4.44 -9.16 3.71
CA TYR A 233 -5.77 -8.75 3.26
C TYR A 233 -6.56 -7.92 4.27
N LEU A 234 -6.37 -8.12 5.58
CA LEU A 234 -6.99 -7.28 6.61
C LEU A 234 -6.49 -5.83 6.53
N TYR A 235 -5.26 -5.61 6.07
CA TYR A 235 -4.62 -4.30 6.00
C TYR A 235 -4.79 -3.64 4.62
N SER A 236 -4.63 -4.42 3.56
CA SER A 236 -4.66 -3.92 2.19
C SER A 236 -6.06 -3.87 1.57
N ILE A 237 -7.04 -4.58 2.14
CA ILE A 237 -8.43 -4.61 1.62
C ILE A 237 -9.40 -4.21 2.72
N GLY A 238 -9.23 -4.77 3.92
CA GLY A 238 -10.08 -4.51 5.08
C GLY A 238 -10.99 -5.67 5.45
N GLU A 239 -11.38 -5.71 6.72
CA GLU A 239 -12.25 -6.73 7.28
C GLU A 239 -13.67 -6.68 6.69
N GLY A 240 -14.25 -7.83 6.37
CA GLY A 240 -15.55 -7.95 5.71
C GLY A 240 -15.52 -7.71 4.20
N CYS A 241 -14.36 -7.42 3.59
CA CYS A 241 -14.27 -7.25 2.14
C CYS A 241 -14.47 -8.56 1.36
N SER A 242 -15.08 -8.46 0.18
CA SER A 242 -15.37 -9.57 -0.74
C SER A 242 -14.28 -9.76 -1.81
N LEU A 243 -14.42 -10.80 -2.64
CA LEU A 243 -13.57 -11.01 -3.81
C LEU A 243 -13.65 -9.83 -4.81
N LEU A 244 -14.82 -9.21 -4.96
CA LEU A 244 -14.99 -8.04 -5.81
C LEU A 244 -14.24 -6.80 -5.27
N HIS A 245 -14.20 -6.59 -3.95
CA HIS A 245 -13.36 -5.53 -3.37
C HIS A 245 -11.89 -5.77 -3.69
N SER A 246 -11.47 -7.03 -3.59
CA SER A 246 -10.08 -7.44 -3.86
C SER A 246 -9.69 -7.17 -5.31
N ALA A 247 -10.53 -7.58 -6.28
CA ALA A 247 -10.30 -7.32 -7.69
C ALA A 247 -10.39 -5.82 -8.04
N ALA A 248 -11.32 -5.09 -7.43
CA ALA A 248 -11.50 -3.65 -7.64
C ALA A 248 -10.28 -2.84 -7.18
N ALA A 249 -9.70 -3.17 -6.01
CA ALA A 249 -8.53 -2.50 -5.46
C ALA A 249 -7.30 -2.50 -6.39
N VAL A 250 -7.21 -3.50 -7.27
CA VAL A 250 -6.06 -3.72 -8.18
C VAL A 250 -6.43 -3.64 -9.65
N ASN A 251 -7.60 -3.07 -9.97
CA ASN A 251 -8.06 -2.86 -11.35
C ASN A 251 -8.25 -4.13 -12.19
N GLN A 252 -8.58 -5.28 -11.58
CA GLN A 252 -8.66 -6.57 -12.28
C GLN A 252 -10.04 -6.82 -12.91
N CYS A 253 -10.26 -6.22 -14.07
CA CYS A 253 -11.55 -6.28 -14.77
C CYS A 253 -11.99 -7.69 -15.16
N ALA A 254 -11.06 -8.59 -15.47
CA ALA A 254 -11.38 -9.98 -15.81
C ALA A 254 -12.05 -10.71 -14.62
N SER A 255 -11.45 -10.59 -13.43
CA SER A 255 -12.03 -11.11 -12.19
C SER A 255 -13.36 -10.45 -11.87
N ILE A 256 -13.49 -9.11 -12.02
CA ILE A 256 -14.74 -8.40 -11.75
C ILE A 256 -15.87 -8.94 -12.61
N ARG A 257 -15.66 -9.04 -13.93
CA ARG A 257 -16.67 -9.57 -14.86
C ARG A 257 -17.05 -11.00 -14.52
N TRP A 258 -16.05 -11.87 -14.34
CA TRP A 258 -16.31 -13.27 -14.02
C TRP A 258 -17.08 -13.44 -12.70
N LEU A 259 -16.68 -12.72 -11.65
CA LEU A 259 -17.35 -12.76 -10.34
C LEU A 259 -18.81 -12.28 -10.45
N ALA A 260 -19.05 -11.18 -11.16
CA ALA A 260 -20.39 -10.66 -11.37
C ALA A 260 -21.27 -11.61 -12.20
N GLU A 261 -20.74 -12.17 -13.29
CA GLU A 261 -21.42 -13.16 -14.14
C GLU A 261 -21.75 -14.45 -13.38
N THR A 262 -20.91 -14.82 -12.40
CA THR A 262 -21.10 -15.97 -11.53
C THR A 262 -22.07 -15.68 -10.37
N GLY A 263 -22.56 -14.45 -10.25
CA GLY A 263 -23.60 -14.05 -9.29
C GLY A 263 -23.08 -13.44 -7.98
N ALA A 264 -21.83 -12.95 -7.94
CA ALA A 264 -21.34 -12.20 -6.78
C ALA A 264 -22.14 -10.91 -6.59
N ASP A 265 -22.46 -10.56 -5.35
CA ASP A 265 -23.10 -9.27 -5.04
C ASP A 265 -22.16 -8.10 -5.36
N VAL A 266 -22.44 -7.41 -6.47
CA VAL A 266 -21.71 -6.24 -6.96
C VAL A 266 -21.78 -5.05 -6.01
N ASN A 267 -22.78 -5.02 -5.12
CA ASN A 267 -22.99 -3.98 -4.12
C ASN A 267 -22.66 -4.47 -2.70
N ALA A 268 -21.92 -5.58 -2.58
CA ALA A 268 -21.48 -6.11 -1.30
C ALA A 268 -20.81 -5.01 -0.47
N ARG A 269 -21.12 -4.96 0.81
CA ARG A 269 -20.51 -4.01 1.76
C ARG A 269 -19.42 -4.70 2.58
N GLY A 270 -18.31 -4.00 2.76
CA GLY A 270 -17.19 -4.49 3.56
C GLY A 270 -16.14 -3.42 3.83
N GLY A 271 -15.14 -3.79 4.63
CA GLY A 271 -13.98 -2.95 4.89
C GLY A 271 -14.32 -1.65 5.61
N TYR A 272 -13.50 -0.64 5.31
CA TYR A 272 -13.64 0.69 5.88
C TYR A 272 -14.97 1.34 5.48
N ASP A 273 -15.70 1.83 6.48
CA ASP A 273 -16.99 2.49 6.31
C ASP A 273 -18.00 1.73 5.45
N GLN A 274 -18.02 0.39 5.51
CA GLN A 274 -18.98 -0.43 4.75
C GLN A 274 -18.99 -0.09 3.25
N ALA A 275 -17.82 0.23 2.70
CA ALA A 275 -17.61 0.53 1.30
C ALA A 275 -18.09 -0.62 0.40
N THR A 276 -18.41 -0.29 -0.83
CA THR A 276 -18.67 -1.27 -1.90
C THR A 276 -17.44 -1.39 -2.81
N PRO A 277 -17.36 -2.41 -3.69
CA PRO A 277 -16.27 -2.49 -4.67
C PRO A 277 -16.12 -1.21 -5.51
N LEU A 278 -17.23 -0.53 -5.83
CA LEU A 278 -17.21 0.71 -6.62
C LEU A 278 -16.62 1.89 -5.82
N HIS A 279 -16.84 1.97 -4.51
CA HIS A 279 -16.17 2.95 -3.64
C HIS A 279 -14.65 2.72 -3.60
N VAL A 280 -14.22 1.45 -3.48
CA VAL A 280 -12.79 1.09 -3.48
C VAL A 280 -12.13 1.46 -4.81
N ALA A 281 -12.76 1.12 -5.94
CA ALA A 281 -12.29 1.52 -7.26
C ALA A 281 -12.19 3.05 -7.40
N ALA A 282 -13.20 3.77 -6.88
CA ALA A 282 -13.25 5.23 -6.91
C ALA A 282 -12.15 5.89 -6.09
N TRP A 283 -11.85 5.41 -4.88
CA TRP A 283 -10.72 5.91 -4.10
C TRP A 283 -9.35 5.61 -4.76
N GLY A 284 -9.24 4.44 -5.39
CA GLY A 284 -8.01 3.97 -6.01
C GLY A 284 -7.69 4.59 -7.39
N ASP A 285 -8.61 5.35 -7.98
CA ASP A 285 -8.58 5.79 -9.39
C ASP A 285 -8.47 4.61 -10.37
N LYS A 286 -9.22 3.54 -10.09
CA LYS A 286 -9.22 2.29 -10.86
C LYS A 286 -10.28 2.38 -11.95
N ALA A 287 -9.95 3.10 -13.03
CA ALA A 287 -10.87 3.46 -14.10
C ALA A 287 -11.54 2.23 -14.74
N GLU A 288 -10.75 1.23 -15.11
CA GLU A 288 -11.25 0.05 -15.81
C GLU A 288 -12.08 -0.85 -14.89
N ALA A 289 -11.74 -0.95 -13.60
CA ALA A 289 -12.58 -1.60 -12.59
C ALA A 289 -13.88 -0.84 -12.36
N THR A 290 -13.84 0.49 -12.34
CA THR A 290 -15.05 1.34 -12.22
C THR A 290 -16.02 1.01 -13.35
N GLU A 291 -15.54 1.01 -14.60
CA GLU A 291 -16.34 0.68 -15.78
C GLU A 291 -16.89 -0.76 -15.71
N ALA A 292 -16.05 -1.73 -15.34
CA ALA A 292 -16.46 -3.12 -15.20
C ALA A 292 -17.56 -3.31 -14.16
N LEU A 293 -17.45 -2.63 -13.00
CA LEU A 293 -18.45 -2.69 -11.93
C LEU A 293 -19.76 -2.03 -12.34
N LEU A 294 -19.72 -0.87 -12.99
CA LEU A 294 -20.93 -0.19 -13.49
C LEU A 294 -21.64 -1.03 -14.56
N ASN A 295 -20.89 -1.64 -15.48
CA ASN A 295 -21.45 -2.57 -16.46
C ASN A 295 -22.04 -3.83 -15.82
N ALA A 296 -21.51 -4.25 -14.66
CA ALA A 296 -22.04 -5.33 -13.86
C ALA A 296 -23.24 -4.95 -12.98
N GLY A 297 -23.72 -3.70 -13.06
CA GLY A 297 -24.89 -3.23 -12.32
C GLY A 297 -24.60 -2.74 -10.90
N ALA A 298 -23.36 -2.34 -10.60
CA ALA A 298 -23.06 -1.64 -9.35
C ALA A 298 -23.90 -0.35 -9.26
N ASP A 299 -24.48 -0.11 -8.09
CA ASP A 299 -25.27 1.10 -7.83
C ASP A 299 -24.32 2.30 -7.70
N ILE A 300 -24.41 3.18 -8.70
CA ILE A 300 -23.52 4.32 -8.90
C ILE A 300 -23.63 5.38 -7.79
N ASP A 301 -24.79 5.45 -7.12
CA ASP A 301 -25.09 6.45 -6.09
C ASP A 301 -25.21 5.80 -4.69
N LEU A 302 -24.84 4.52 -4.54
CA LEU A 302 -24.96 3.82 -3.28
C LEU A 302 -24.08 4.47 -2.23
N ILE A 303 -24.66 4.81 -1.08
CA ILE A 303 -23.94 5.50 -0.02
C ILE A 303 -23.18 4.48 0.84
N SER A 304 -21.94 4.82 1.21
CA SER A 304 -21.14 4.13 2.23
C SER A 304 -21.79 4.20 3.62
N GLY A 305 -21.08 3.69 4.62
CA GLY A 305 -21.51 3.65 6.01
C GLY A 305 -21.62 5.02 6.67
N ALA A 306 -21.81 4.99 8.00
CA ALA A 306 -22.15 6.16 8.79
C ALA A 306 -20.99 7.18 8.93
N MET A 307 -19.76 6.81 8.62
CA MET A 307 -18.59 7.67 8.82
C MET A 307 -18.49 8.76 7.75
N HIS A 308 -18.55 8.39 6.46
CA HIS A 308 -18.52 9.36 5.36
C HIS A 308 -19.91 9.68 4.85
N ARG A 309 -20.82 8.69 4.85
CA ARG A 309 -22.15 8.81 4.23
C ARG A 309 -22.06 9.41 2.83
N ASN A 310 -21.14 8.88 2.04
CA ASN A 310 -20.79 9.43 0.74
C ASN A 310 -20.89 8.33 -0.33
N GLY A 311 -21.22 8.69 -1.56
CA GLY A 311 -21.24 7.76 -2.69
C GLY A 311 -19.87 7.59 -3.34
N PRO A 312 -19.73 6.70 -4.33
CA PRO A 312 -18.47 6.47 -5.04
C PRO A 312 -17.88 7.76 -5.64
N ILE A 313 -18.71 8.66 -6.17
CA ILE A 313 -18.23 9.92 -6.74
C ILE A 313 -17.59 10.84 -5.68
N GLY A 314 -18.09 10.83 -4.45
CA GLY A 314 -17.45 11.57 -3.36
C GLY A 314 -16.14 10.94 -2.92
N TRP A 315 -16.05 9.60 -2.90
CA TRP A 315 -14.78 8.91 -2.65
C TRP A 315 -13.74 9.21 -3.74
N ALA A 316 -14.16 9.33 -5.00
CA ALA A 316 -13.28 9.79 -6.08
C ALA A 316 -12.79 11.22 -5.87
N ILE A 317 -13.65 12.13 -5.38
CA ILE A 317 -13.27 13.51 -5.03
C ILE A 317 -12.25 13.52 -3.89
N VAL A 318 -12.53 12.82 -2.78
CA VAL A 318 -11.63 12.80 -1.62
C VAL A 318 -10.29 12.14 -1.98
N GLY A 319 -10.31 11.08 -2.79
CA GLY A 319 -9.11 10.37 -3.24
C GLY A 319 -8.29 11.08 -4.32
N GLY A 320 -8.79 12.17 -4.92
CA GLY A 320 -8.15 12.84 -6.05
C GLY A 320 -8.12 11.95 -7.31
N SER A 321 -9.15 11.12 -7.50
CA SER A 321 -9.24 10.11 -8.55
C SER A 321 -9.92 10.65 -9.80
N VAL A 322 -9.14 11.31 -10.64
CA VAL A 322 -9.64 12.09 -11.79
C VAL A 322 -10.37 11.20 -12.81
N ASN A 323 -9.83 10.02 -13.11
CA ASN A 323 -10.37 9.17 -14.16
C ASN A 323 -11.70 8.55 -13.71
N THR A 324 -11.73 7.97 -12.51
CA THR A 324 -12.98 7.44 -11.97
C THR A 324 -14.02 8.54 -11.76
N PHE A 325 -13.62 9.74 -11.30
CA PHE A 325 -14.55 10.86 -11.17
C PHE A 325 -15.23 11.22 -12.50
N ARG A 326 -14.47 11.27 -13.60
CA ARG A 326 -15.02 11.52 -14.95
C ARG A 326 -15.97 10.41 -15.39
N ILE A 327 -15.55 9.15 -15.26
CA ILE A 327 -16.39 7.99 -15.62
C ILE A 327 -17.71 8.03 -14.87
N LEU A 328 -17.68 8.26 -13.55
CA LEU A 328 -18.90 8.31 -12.73
C LEU A 328 -19.84 9.43 -13.20
N LEU A 329 -19.33 10.63 -13.48
CA LEU A 329 -20.14 11.73 -14.01
C LEU A 329 -20.73 11.41 -15.39
N GLU A 330 -19.92 10.89 -16.30
CA GLU A 330 -20.34 10.52 -17.67
C GLU A 330 -21.39 9.40 -17.64
N ARG A 331 -21.34 8.52 -16.63
CA ARG A 331 -22.32 7.46 -16.37
C ARG A 331 -23.54 7.94 -15.56
N GLY A 332 -23.64 9.23 -15.27
CA GLY A 332 -24.81 9.85 -14.66
C GLY A 332 -24.86 9.83 -13.13
N ALA A 333 -23.71 9.62 -12.46
CA ALA A 333 -23.62 9.73 -11.00
C ALA A 333 -24.11 11.10 -10.55
N ARG A 334 -24.93 11.12 -9.49
CA ARG A 334 -25.43 12.37 -8.95
C ARG A 334 -24.31 13.11 -8.23
N LEU A 335 -24.03 14.34 -8.64
CA LEU A 335 -23.09 15.19 -7.92
C LEU A 335 -23.83 16.14 -6.97
N LEU A 336 -23.59 15.99 -5.66
CA LEU A 336 -24.23 16.79 -4.61
C LEU A 336 -23.22 17.57 -3.78
N GLU A 337 -23.66 18.68 -3.18
CA GLU A 337 -22.81 19.56 -2.38
C GLU A 337 -22.14 18.84 -1.20
N HIS A 338 -22.82 17.85 -0.60
CA HIS A 338 -22.28 17.11 0.54
C HIS A 338 -21.11 16.18 0.15
N HIS A 339 -20.95 15.81 -1.13
CA HIS A 339 -19.80 15.01 -1.60
C HIS A 339 -18.48 15.75 -1.38
N PHE A 340 -18.54 17.09 -1.34
CA PHE A 340 -17.40 17.94 -1.05
C PHE A 340 -17.19 18.18 0.44
N SER A 341 -18.11 17.77 1.32
CA SER A 341 -18.03 18.08 2.75
C SER A 341 -16.86 17.36 3.43
N ASP A 342 -16.64 16.09 3.13
CA ASP A 342 -15.49 15.34 3.67
C ASP A 342 -14.16 15.81 3.05
N ALA A 343 -14.18 16.17 1.77
CA ALA A 343 -13.06 16.85 1.14
C ALA A 343 -12.75 18.19 1.83
N ARG A 344 -13.77 18.99 2.19
CA ARG A 344 -13.57 20.28 2.87
C ARG A 344 -13.12 20.13 4.32
N LYS A 345 -13.63 19.14 5.07
CA LYS A 345 -13.11 18.80 6.41
C LYS A 345 -11.61 18.41 6.34
N GLY A 346 -11.20 17.77 5.25
CA GLY A 346 -9.79 17.54 4.92
C GLY A 346 -9.01 18.80 4.51
N ALA A 347 -9.67 19.80 3.92
CA ALA A 347 -9.04 21.00 3.35
C ALA A 347 -8.64 22.08 4.37
N GLU A 348 -9.24 22.09 5.57
CA GLU A 348 -8.92 23.07 6.62
C GLU A 348 -7.62 22.74 7.39
N GLY A 349 -6.89 21.69 6.98
CA GLY A 349 -5.55 21.37 7.48
C GLY A 349 -5.01 19.96 7.18
N ALA A 350 -5.80 19.05 6.61
CA ALA A 350 -5.58 17.60 6.69
C ALA A 350 -5.42 16.82 5.36
N PHE A 351 -5.41 17.46 4.18
CA PHE A 351 -5.12 16.72 2.94
C PHE A 351 -3.65 16.28 2.81
N ARG A 352 -2.72 16.93 3.53
CA ARG A 352 -1.32 16.50 3.61
C ARG A 352 -1.12 15.28 4.51
N GLU A 353 -1.89 15.15 5.60
CA GLU A 353 -1.67 14.13 6.64
C GLU A 353 -2.35 12.78 6.32
N PHE A 354 -3.50 12.78 5.64
CA PHE A 354 -4.26 11.54 5.39
C PHE A 354 -3.79 10.73 4.18
N ASN A 355 -3.16 11.35 3.18
CA ASN A 355 -2.62 10.62 2.02
C ASN A 355 -1.51 11.41 1.30
N PRO A 356 -0.28 11.47 1.85
CA PRO A 356 0.85 12.18 1.24
C PRO A 356 1.25 11.65 -0.15
N ARG A 357 0.69 10.52 -0.61
CA ARG A 357 1.03 9.86 -1.88
C ARG A 357 0.26 10.37 -3.10
N ARG A 358 -0.76 11.24 -2.92
CA ARG A 358 -1.61 11.69 -4.03
C ARG A 358 -1.30 13.17 -4.39
N PRO A 359 -0.98 13.52 -5.65
CA PRO A 359 -0.49 14.86 -6.03
C PRO A 359 -1.60 15.93 -6.07
N LEU A 360 -1.41 17.08 -5.41
CA LEU A 360 -2.38 18.20 -5.37
C LEU A 360 -2.95 18.62 -6.74
N SER A 361 -2.19 18.44 -7.83
CA SER A 361 -2.64 18.67 -9.20
C SER A 361 -3.91 17.89 -9.56
N ASN A 362 -4.12 16.70 -9.00
CA ASN A 362 -5.27 15.87 -9.29
C ASN A 362 -6.57 16.53 -8.80
N TRP A 363 -6.56 17.19 -7.65
CA TRP A 363 -7.70 17.93 -7.12
C TRP A 363 -7.99 19.16 -7.98
N GLY A 364 -6.95 19.81 -8.50
CA GLY A 364 -7.08 20.87 -9.50
C GLY A 364 -7.81 20.39 -10.76
N GLN A 365 -7.44 19.21 -11.27
CA GLN A 365 -8.11 18.61 -12.44
C GLN A 365 -9.58 18.28 -12.17
N ILE A 366 -9.91 17.77 -10.97
CA ILE A 366 -11.31 17.56 -10.55
C ILE A 366 -12.05 18.91 -10.53
N ALA A 367 -11.46 19.94 -9.94
CA ALA A 367 -12.06 21.28 -9.89
C ALA A 367 -12.26 21.89 -11.29
N ASP A 368 -11.32 21.69 -12.21
CA ASP A 368 -11.41 22.21 -13.58
C ASP A 368 -12.46 21.43 -14.40
N THR A 369 -12.56 20.11 -14.20
CA THR A 369 -13.65 19.29 -14.76
C THR A 369 -15.02 19.81 -14.32
N LEU A 370 -15.16 20.17 -13.03
CA LEU A 370 -16.38 20.77 -12.50
C LEU A 370 -16.68 22.15 -13.11
N LYS A 371 -15.66 23.00 -13.29
CA LYS A 371 -15.82 24.32 -13.93
C LYS A 371 -16.25 24.19 -15.38
N ALA A 372 -15.63 23.28 -16.14
CA ALA A 372 -15.97 23.04 -17.54
C ALA A 372 -17.43 22.62 -17.73
N LEU A 373 -17.93 21.72 -16.86
CA LEU A 373 -19.33 21.28 -16.88
C LEU A 373 -20.32 22.41 -16.53
N ARG A 374 -19.94 23.33 -15.64
CA ARG A 374 -20.77 24.50 -15.29
C ARG A 374 -20.73 25.59 -16.36
N GLY A 375 -19.62 25.72 -17.09
CA GLY A 375 -19.42 26.73 -18.14
C GLY A 375 -20.03 26.36 -19.49
N GLY A 376 -20.38 25.09 -19.73
CA GLY A 376 -21.03 24.62 -20.97
C GLY A 376 -22.57 24.65 -20.95
N ALA A 377 -23.19 25.12 -19.87
CA ALA A 377 -24.64 25.20 -19.70
C ALA A 377 -25.20 26.63 -19.84
N ALA A 378 -24.49 27.51 -20.57
CA ALA A 378 -24.86 28.91 -20.79
C ALA A 378 -25.55 29.13 -22.13
#